data_AF-A0ABD3ZS33-F1
#
_entry.id   AF-A0ABD3ZS33-F1
#
_cell.length_a   1.000
_cell.length_b   1.000
_cell.length_c   1.000
_cell.angle_alpha   90.00
_cell.angle_beta   90.00
_cell.angle_gamma   90.00
#
_symmetry.space_group_name_H-M   'P 1'
#
loop_
_entity.id
_entity.type
_entity.pdbx_description
1 polymer ?
#
loop_
_entity_poly.entity_id
_entity_poly.type
_entity_poly.pdbx_seq_one_letter_code
_entity_poly.pdbx_strand_id
1 'polypeptide(L)'
;MDNRKMLLRQKLKINKQKSLRVTLMSTLPRDMATTIEDCSLITSPELERILDKVQKKWNFELHKNDFAIKYSEHRNEYSWEYEVINHVQQTKLPDEQVYLYLGIEDSPIFLINGNWIIENFNFLWEQINNSDLWIIDFNFKYGVLVSRYGGYLDHDPNPNEIIYAVTEWGI
;
A
#
# COMPACT_ATOMS: atom_id res chain seq x y z
N MET A 1 12.23 5.78 33.49
CA MET A 1 11.35 4.59 33.34
C MET A 1 10.68 4.48 31.95
N ASP A 2 10.85 5.47 31.07
CA ASP A 2 10.23 5.51 29.72
C ASP A 2 10.92 4.67 28.65
N ASN A 3 12.25 4.68 28.58
CA ASN A 3 12.99 4.01 27.49
C ASN A 3 12.71 2.50 27.43
N ARG A 4 12.59 1.84 28.59
CA ARG A 4 12.27 0.40 28.64
C ARG A 4 10.86 0.09 28.10
N LYS A 5 9.87 0.93 28.40
CA LYS A 5 8.50 0.77 27.88
C LYS A 5 8.46 1.00 26.37
N MET A 6 9.18 2.02 25.88
CA MET A 6 9.30 2.30 24.45
C MET A 6 9.97 1.15 23.68
N LEU A 7 11.12 0.66 24.17
CA LEU A 7 11.81 -0.50 23.60
C LEU A 7 10.93 -1.75 23.58
N LEU A 8 10.16 -1.98 24.66
CA LEU A 8 9.24 -3.11 24.72
C LEU A 8 8.13 -2.98 23.68
N ARG A 9 7.51 -1.79 23.55
CA ARG A 9 6.48 -1.53 22.54
C ARG A 9 7.01 -1.75 21.12
N GLN A 10 8.22 -1.29 20.83
CA GLN A 10 8.87 -1.51 19.53
C GLN A 10 9.08 -2.99 19.25
N LYS A 11 9.62 -3.76 20.21
CA LYS A 11 9.80 -5.21 20.05
C LYS A 11 8.47 -5.93 19.84
N LEU A 12 7.43 -5.55 20.57
CA LEU A 12 6.09 -6.11 20.39
C LEU A 12 5.55 -5.81 18.99
N LYS A 13 5.68 -4.58 18.50
CA LYS A 13 5.26 -4.19 17.15
C LYS A 13 5.99 -4.98 16.06
N ILE A 14 7.31 -5.13 16.18
CA ILE A 14 8.11 -5.95 15.24
C ILE A 14 7.65 -7.41 15.26
N ASN A 15 7.35 -7.97 16.43
CA ASN A 15 6.87 -9.34 16.54
C ASN A 15 5.50 -9.51 15.90
N LYS A 16 4.59 -8.53 16.07
CA LYS A 16 3.29 -8.53 15.39
C LYS A 16 3.45 -8.45 13.87
N GLN A 17 4.34 -7.58 13.37
CA GLN A 17 4.68 -7.49 11.95
C GLN A 17 5.18 -8.82 11.37
N LYS A 18 6.05 -9.51 12.10
CA LYS A 18 6.53 -10.85 11.71
C LYS A 18 5.43 -11.91 11.75
N SER A 19 4.55 -11.85 12.76
CA SER A 19 3.42 -12.77 12.89
C SER A 19 2.42 -12.58 11.76
N LEU A 20 2.11 -11.34 11.39
CA LEU A 20 1.21 -11.04 10.28
C LEU A 20 1.74 -11.60 8.97
N ARG A 21 3.05 -11.48 8.69
CA ARG A 21 3.65 -12.12 7.51
C ARG A 21 3.35 -13.61 7.48
N VAL A 22 3.53 -14.33 8.58
CA VAL A 22 3.25 -15.78 8.65
C VAL A 22 1.77 -16.05 8.34
N THR A 23 0.86 -15.26 8.91
CA THR A 23 -0.58 -15.37 8.61
C THR A 23 -0.86 -15.13 7.13
N LEU A 24 -0.30 -14.07 6.54
CA LEU A 24 -0.45 -13.76 5.12
C LEU A 24 0.08 -14.90 4.23
N MET A 25 1.21 -15.52 4.59
CA MET A 25 1.77 -16.64 3.83
C MET A 25 0.87 -17.87 3.86
N SER A 26 0.06 -18.03 4.92
CA SER A 26 -0.88 -19.14 5.05
C SER A 26 -2.16 -18.97 4.23
N THR A 27 -2.49 -17.75 3.80
CA THR A 27 -3.70 -17.45 3.01
C THR A 27 -3.40 -17.31 1.52
N LEU A 28 -2.17 -16.93 1.17
CA LEU A 28 -1.76 -16.75 -0.22
C LEU A 28 -1.58 -18.08 -0.97
N PRO A 29 -1.79 -18.07 -2.30
CA PRO A 29 -1.34 -19.17 -3.15
C PRO A 29 0.14 -19.47 -2.93
N ARG A 30 0.52 -20.75 -2.99
CA ARG A 30 1.86 -21.23 -2.63
C ARG A 30 2.98 -20.46 -3.31
N ASP A 31 2.88 -20.23 -4.62
CA ASP A 31 3.92 -19.55 -5.39
C ASP A 31 4.11 -18.09 -4.96
N MET A 32 3.00 -17.42 -4.61
CA MET A 32 3.03 -16.05 -4.10
C MET A 32 3.57 -16.00 -2.67
N ALA A 33 3.16 -16.95 -1.82
CA ALA A 33 3.65 -17.08 -0.47
C ALA A 33 5.17 -17.28 -0.47
N THR A 34 5.69 -18.18 -1.31
CA THR A 34 7.15 -18.37 -1.46
C THR A 34 7.85 -17.08 -1.90
N THR A 35 7.28 -16.37 -2.89
CA THR A 35 7.87 -15.10 -3.36
C THR A 35 7.95 -14.06 -2.23
N ILE A 36 6.88 -13.85 -1.49
CA ILE A 36 6.87 -12.87 -0.37
C ILE A 36 7.71 -13.36 0.81
N GLU A 37 7.80 -14.68 1.03
CA GLU A 37 8.66 -15.26 2.05
C GLU A 37 10.14 -14.99 1.74
N ASP A 38 10.57 -15.11 0.50
CA ASP A 38 11.97 -14.88 0.12
C ASP A 38 12.36 -13.39 0.08
N CYS A 39 11.37 -12.49 0.15
CA CYS A 39 11.61 -11.05 0.15
C CYS A 39 12.21 -10.55 1.47
N SER A 40 13.07 -9.54 1.36
CA SER A 40 13.55 -8.80 2.52
C SER A 40 12.44 -7.94 3.12
N LEU A 41 12.48 -7.77 4.45
CA LEU A 41 11.45 -7.08 5.22
C LEU A 41 12.01 -5.86 5.93
N ILE A 42 11.23 -4.78 5.94
CA ILE A 42 11.48 -3.60 6.76
C ILE A 42 10.37 -3.50 7.81
N THR A 43 10.76 -3.50 9.08
CA THR A 43 9.87 -3.36 10.23
C THR A 43 10.02 -1.99 10.89
N SER A 44 9.17 -1.69 11.88
CA SER A 44 9.34 -0.49 12.71
C SER A 44 10.71 -0.48 13.42
N PRO A 45 11.35 0.68 13.63
CA PRO A 45 10.86 2.03 13.32
C PRO A 45 11.19 2.51 11.89
N GLU A 46 12.00 1.78 11.12
CA GLU A 46 12.42 2.23 9.79
C GLU A 46 11.24 2.32 8.82
N LEU A 47 10.30 1.39 8.92
CA LEU A 47 9.02 1.45 8.20
C LEU A 47 8.32 2.80 8.37
N GLU A 48 8.22 3.28 9.61
CA GLU A 48 7.53 4.55 9.92
C GLU A 48 8.22 5.74 9.28
N ARG A 49 9.56 5.70 9.18
CA ARG A 49 10.34 6.74 8.50
C ARG A 49 10.12 6.74 7.00
N ILE A 50 9.97 5.56 6.39
CA ILE A 50 9.69 5.44 4.95
C ILE A 50 8.31 6.02 4.64
N LEU A 51 7.28 5.62 5.40
CA LEU A 51 5.92 6.14 5.21
C LEU A 51 5.84 7.65 5.48
N ASP A 52 6.54 8.15 6.50
CA ASP A 52 6.60 9.58 6.81
C ASP A 52 7.23 10.41 5.67
N LYS A 53 8.24 9.88 4.95
CA LYS A 53 8.80 10.56 3.77
C LYS A 53 7.77 10.72 2.65
N VAL A 54 6.96 9.69 2.40
CA VAL A 54 5.89 9.73 1.39
C VAL A 54 4.83 10.75 1.79
N GLN A 55 4.40 10.72 3.05
CA GLN A 55 3.44 11.69 3.58
C GLN A 55 3.96 13.13 3.45
N LYS A 56 5.24 13.37 3.79
CA LYS A 56 5.88 14.69 3.66
C LYS A 56 5.93 15.20 2.23
N LYS A 57 6.18 14.34 1.23
CA LYS A 57 6.17 14.71 -0.20
C LYS A 57 4.85 15.37 -0.59
N TRP A 58 3.77 14.92 0.01
CA TRP A 58 2.41 15.36 -0.24
C TRP A 58 1.84 16.23 0.88
N ASN A 59 2.69 16.89 1.67
CA ASN A 59 2.29 17.79 2.75
C ASN A 59 1.32 17.16 3.78
N PHE A 60 1.36 15.84 3.96
CA PHE A 60 0.43 15.06 4.80
C PHE A 60 -1.04 15.21 4.36
N GLU A 61 -1.26 15.40 3.06
CA GLU A 61 -2.58 15.60 2.46
C GLU A 61 -3.12 14.30 1.82
N LEU A 62 -2.31 13.26 1.55
CA LEU A 62 -2.68 12.04 0.79
C LEU A 62 -4.08 11.46 1.07
N HIS A 63 -4.49 11.42 2.34
CA HIS A 63 -5.77 10.85 2.76
C HIS A 63 -6.83 11.91 3.12
N LYS A 64 -6.63 13.16 2.72
CA LYS A 64 -7.52 14.29 2.99
C LYS A 64 -8.22 14.71 1.70
N ASN A 65 -9.44 15.24 1.83
CA ASN A 65 -10.21 15.75 0.69
C ASN A 65 -9.45 16.85 -0.08
N ASP A 66 -8.65 17.66 0.63
CA ASP A 66 -7.83 18.71 0.01
C ASP A 66 -6.85 18.16 -1.04
N PHE A 67 -6.40 16.91 -0.90
CA PHE A 67 -5.50 16.30 -1.88
C PHE A 67 -6.19 16.03 -3.21
N ALA A 68 -7.43 15.53 -3.18
CA ALA A 68 -8.19 15.27 -4.40
C ALA A 68 -8.42 16.56 -5.21
N ILE A 69 -8.54 17.70 -4.54
CA ILE A 69 -8.71 19.01 -5.18
C ILE A 69 -7.37 19.55 -5.68
N LYS A 70 -6.32 19.49 -4.85
CA LYS A 70 -5.04 20.17 -5.09
C LYS A 70 -4.11 19.40 -6.02
N TYR A 71 -4.21 18.08 -6.04
CA TYR A 71 -3.38 17.17 -6.85
C TYR A 71 -4.25 16.23 -7.67
N SER A 72 -5.35 16.75 -8.22
CA SER A 72 -6.30 16.00 -9.05
C SER A 72 -5.62 15.29 -10.24
N GLU A 73 -4.54 15.87 -10.77
CA GLU A 73 -3.73 15.32 -11.86
C GLU A 73 -2.97 14.04 -11.48
N HIS A 74 -2.83 13.76 -10.18
CA HIS A 74 -2.16 12.59 -9.66
C HIS A 74 -3.12 11.52 -9.15
N ARG A 75 -4.44 11.77 -9.16
CA ARG A 75 -5.43 10.91 -8.50
C ARG A 75 -6.59 10.60 -9.43
N ASN A 76 -6.74 9.31 -9.72
CA ASN A 76 -7.89 8.77 -10.43
C ASN A 76 -8.81 8.08 -9.41
N GLU A 77 -10.12 8.35 -9.50
CA GLU A 77 -11.13 7.77 -8.61
C GLU A 77 -12.02 6.80 -9.38
N TYR A 78 -12.39 5.70 -8.72
CA TYR A 78 -13.08 4.56 -9.30
C TYR A 78 -14.21 4.09 -8.40
N SER A 79 -15.29 3.64 -9.03
CA SER A 79 -16.49 3.13 -8.34
C SER A 79 -16.40 1.63 -8.11
N TRP A 80 -15.61 0.92 -8.91
CA TRP A 80 -15.53 -0.54 -8.90
C TRP A 80 -14.11 -1.06 -8.80
N GLU A 81 -13.97 -2.19 -8.09
CA GLU A 81 -12.68 -2.86 -7.87
C GLU A 81 -11.99 -3.25 -9.18
N TYR A 82 -12.76 -3.74 -10.17
CA TYR A 82 -12.20 -4.17 -11.45
C TYR A 82 -11.56 -3.02 -12.24
N GLU A 83 -12.04 -1.79 -12.07
CA GLU A 83 -11.47 -0.60 -12.73
C GLU A 83 -10.10 -0.28 -12.13
N VAL A 84 -10.00 -0.35 -10.80
CA VAL A 84 -8.73 -0.20 -10.07
C VAL A 84 -7.73 -1.27 -10.48
N ILE A 85 -8.16 -2.53 -10.50
CA ILE A 85 -7.32 -3.67 -10.90
C ILE A 85 -6.79 -3.46 -12.32
N ASN A 86 -7.67 -3.12 -13.25
CA ASN A 86 -7.29 -2.90 -14.64
C ASN A 86 -6.33 -1.69 -14.79
N HIS A 87 -6.56 -0.60 -14.05
CA HIS A 87 -5.65 0.56 -14.05
C HIS A 87 -4.26 0.16 -13.57
N VAL A 88 -4.18 -0.45 -12.38
CA VAL A 88 -2.89 -0.81 -11.76
C VAL A 88 -2.15 -1.84 -12.61
N GLN A 89 -2.83 -2.84 -13.17
CA GLN A 89 -2.22 -3.86 -14.03
C GLN A 89 -1.65 -3.31 -15.35
N GLN A 90 -2.09 -2.12 -15.78
CA GLN A 90 -1.55 -1.43 -16.96
C GLN A 90 -0.40 -0.48 -16.62
N THR A 91 -0.18 -0.20 -15.34
CA THR A 91 0.91 0.66 -14.86
C THR A 91 2.26 0.03 -15.17
N LYS A 92 3.17 0.82 -15.75
CA LYS A 92 4.56 0.39 -16.00
C LYS A 92 5.46 1.01 -14.94
N LEU A 93 6.06 0.16 -14.10
CA LEU A 93 6.98 0.61 -13.08
C LEU A 93 8.40 0.78 -13.64
N PRO A 94 9.08 1.91 -13.37
CA PRO A 94 10.43 2.15 -13.87
C PRO A 94 11.52 1.24 -13.28
N ASP A 95 11.43 0.87 -11.99
CA ASP A 95 12.43 0.00 -11.35
C ASP A 95 11.89 -1.41 -11.10
N GLU A 96 12.82 -2.36 -11.10
CA GLU A 96 12.52 -3.74 -10.81
C GLU A 96 12.22 -3.99 -9.33
N GLN A 97 12.79 -3.26 -8.38
CA GLN A 97 12.58 -3.49 -6.94
C GLN A 97 11.99 -2.27 -6.23
N VAL A 98 10.94 -2.50 -5.45
CA VAL A 98 10.13 -1.46 -4.79
C VAL A 98 9.78 -1.82 -3.35
N TYR A 99 9.36 -0.81 -2.58
CA TYR A 99 8.68 -1.00 -1.30
C TYR A 99 7.21 -1.30 -1.56
N LEU A 100 6.76 -2.47 -1.09
CA LEU A 100 5.36 -2.82 -0.98
C LEU A 100 4.92 -2.68 0.47
N TYR A 101 3.93 -1.82 0.73
CA TYR A 101 3.26 -1.71 2.02
C TYR A 101 1.79 -2.04 1.87
N LEU A 102 1.32 -3.01 2.65
CA LEU A 102 -0.09 -3.35 2.74
C LEU A 102 -0.70 -2.52 3.87
N GLY A 103 -1.73 -1.72 3.62
CA GLY A 103 -2.35 -0.79 4.58
C GLY A 103 -3.18 -1.44 5.69
N ILE A 104 -2.85 -2.67 6.07
CA ILE A 104 -3.46 -3.41 7.17
C ILE A 104 -2.67 -3.23 8.47
N GLU A 105 -3.33 -3.44 9.61
CA GLU A 105 -2.71 -3.29 10.92
C GLU A 105 -1.45 -4.15 11.05
N ASP A 106 -0.39 -3.56 11.60
CA ASP A 106 0.90 -4.23 11.82
C ASP A 106 1.55 -4.80 10.54
N SER A 107 1.24 -4.26 9.37
CA SER A 107 1.94 -4.60 8.13
C SER A 107 3.42 -4.18 8.13
N PRO A 108 4.37 -5.06 7.74
CA PRO A 108 5.72 -4.65 7.40
C PRO A 108 5.78 -4.08 5.97
N ILE A 109 6.94 -3.56 5.58
CA ILE A 109 7.25 -3.27 4.18
C ILE A 109 8.00 -4.47 3.59
N PHE A 110 7.57 -4.91 2.42
CA PHE A 110 8.23 -5.96 1.64
C PHE A 110 9.07 -5.32 0.53
N LEU A 111 10.29 -5.80 0.37
CA LEU A 111 11.21 -5.42 -0.70
C LEU A 111 11.06 -6.43 -1.83
N ILE A 112 10.25 -6.10 -2.83
CA ILE A 112 9.78 -7.08 -3.82
C ILE A 112 9.87 -6.51 -5.24
N ASN A 113 9.79 -7.39 -6.24
CA ASN A 113 9.82 -6.97 -7.62
C ASN A 113 8.53 -6.20 -8.00
N GLY A 114 8.67 -5.01 -8.57
CA GLY A 114 7.54 -4.15 -8.94
C GLY A 114 6.61 -4.81 -9.96
N ASN A 115 7.17 -5.36 -11.05
CA ASN A 115 6.38 -6.03 -12.09
C ASN A 115 5.62 -7.23 -11.53
N TRP A 116 6.24 -7.98 -10.62
CA TRP A 116 5.56 -9.08 -9.94
C TRP A 116 4.34 -8.60 -9.14
N ILE A 117 4.43 -7.44 -8.45
CA ILE A 117 3.27 -6.86 -7.75
C ILE A 117 2.17 -6.53 -8.75
N ILE A 118 2.51 -5.86 -9.87
CA ILE A 118 1.55 -5.45 -10.89
C ILE A 118 0.83 -6.67 -11.48
N GLU A 119 1.57 -7.69 -11.89
CA GLU A 119 1.01 -8.94 -12.45
C GLU A 119 0.07 -9.65 -11.47
N ASN A 120 0.41 -9.64 -10.18
CA ASN A 120 -0.35 -10.34 -9.14
C ASN A 120 -1.26 -9.42 -8.32
N PHE A 121 -1.47 -8.17 -8.77
CA PHE A 121 -2.12 -7.13 -7.98
C PHE A 121 -3.51 -7.54 -7.51
N ASN A 122 -4.33 -8.11 -8.40
CA ASN A 122 -5.68 -8.55 -8.05
C ASN A 122 -5.68 -9.46 -6.82
N PHE A 123 -4.87 -10.52 -6.86
CA PHE A 123 -4.78 -11.47 -5.76
C PHE A 123 -4.23 -10.83 -4.49
N LEU A 124 -3.20 -9.99 -4.58
CA LEU A 124 -2.64 -9.31 -3.40
C LEU A 124 -3.68 -8.42 -2.72
N TRP A 125 -4.44 -7.68 -3.52
CA TRP A 125 -5.39 -6.69 -3.03
C TRP A 125 -6.63 -7.35 -2.41
N GLU A 126 -7.17 -8.39 -3.06
CA GLU A 126 -8.25 -9.21 -2.51
C GLU A 126 -7.89 -9.80 -1.13
N GLN A 127 -6.65 -10.27 -0.96
CA GLN A 127 -6.18 -10.91 0.29
C GLN A 127 -6.10 -9.95 1.48
N ILE A 128 -6.03 -8.65 1.22
CA ILE A 128 -6.10 -7.61 2.25
C ILE A 128 -7.48 -6.96 2.32
N ASN A 129 -8.52 -7.65 1.81
CA ASN A 129 -9.90 -7.14 1.75
C ASN A 129 -9.99 -5.77 1.06
N ASN A 130 -9.23 -5.58 -0.01
CA ASN A 130 -9.16 -4.35 -0.79
C ASN A 130 -8.79 -3.13 0.06
N SER A 131 -8.02 -3.33 1.13
CA SER A 131 -7.44 -2.24 1.94
C SER A 131 -6.40 -1.46 1.13
N ASP A 132 -5.89 -0.36 1.70
CA ASP A 132 -4.86 0.42 1.04
C ASP A 132 -3.63 -0.43 0.66
N LEU A 133 -3.01 -0.15 -0.48
CA LEU A 133 -1.81 -0.83 -0.95
C LEU A 133 -0.88 0.19 -1.60
N TRP A 134 0.38 0.19 -1.18
CA TRP A 134 1.36 1.20 -1.57
C TRP A 134 2.54 0.52 -2.25
N ILE A 135 2.89 0.98 -3.45
CA ILE A 135 4.04 0.56 -4.24
C ILE A 135 4.91 1.79 -4.46
N ILE A 136 6.12 1.81 -3.88
CA ILE A 136 6.95 3.01 -3.87
C ILE A 136 8.40 2.66 -4.18
N ASP A 137 9.05 3.43 -5.04
CA ASP A 137 10.47 3.24 -5.31
C ASP A 137 11.36 3.66 -4.13
N PHE A 138 12.59 3.17 -4.10
CA PHE A 138 13.50 3.45 -2.98
C PHE A 138 13.93 4.92 -2.88
N ASN A 139 13.81 5.68 -3.97
CA ASN A 139 14.16 7.10 -4.02
C ASN A 139 12.94 8.03 -3.92
N PHE A 140 11.73 7.49 -3.75
CA PHE A 140 10.46 8.24 -3.67
C PHE A 140 10.19 9.12 -4.90
N LYS A 141 10.81 8.80 -6.04
CA LYS A 141 10.63 9.44 -7.34
C LYS A 141 9.34 9.02 -8.02
N TYR A 142 8.90 7.77 -7.84
CA TYR A 142 7.62 7.28 -8.33
C TYR A 142 6.89 6.42 -7.31
N GLY A 143 5.59 6.26 -7.50
CA GLY A 143 4.80 5.36 -6.69
C GLY A 143 3.36 5.28 -7.14
N VAL A 144 2.70 4.23 -6.67
CA VAL A 144 1.29 3.93 -6.86
C VAL A 144 0.70 3.68 -5.48
N LEU A 145 -0.32 4.42 -5.12
CA LEU A 145 -1.07 4.26 -3.89
C LEU A 145 -2.50 3.92 -4.26
N VAL A 146 -2.92 2.70 -3.96
CA VAL A 146 -4.31 2.30 -4.04
C VAL A 146 -4.91 2.51 -2.67
N SER A 147 -6.03 3.21 -2.62
CA SER A 147 -6.73 3.49 -1.39
C SER A 147 -8.21 3.16 -1.50
N ARG A 148 -8.78 2.70 -0.39
CA ARG A 148 -10.21 2.43 -0.27
C ARG A 148 -10.82 3.35 0.77
N TYR A 149 -11.71 4.23 0.35
CA TYR A 149 -12.40 5.17 1.22
C TYR A 149 -13.91 4.97 1.17
N GLY A 150 -14.59 5.41 2.23
CA GLY A 150 -16.02 5.69 2.14
C GLY A 150 -16.23 7.11 1.59
N GLY A 151 -17.13 7.29 0.63
CA GLY A 151 -17.43 8.59 0.05
C GLY A 151 -18.51 8.54 -1.04
N TYR A 152 -18.85 9.72 -1.56
CA TYR A 152 -19.85 9.91 -2.61
C TYR A 152 -19.20 10.56 -3.84
N LEU A 153 -19.43 9.98 -5.01
CA LEU A 153 -19.10 10.57 -6.31
C LEU A 153 -20.40 11.16 -6.88
N ASP A 154 -20.39 12.47 -7.20
CA ASP A 154 -21.59 13.24 -7.60
C ASP A 154 -22.36 12.68 -8.81
N HIS A 155 -21.77 11.74 -9.56
CA HIS A 155 -22.33 11.13 -10.77
C HIS A 155 -22.36 9.59 -10.75
N ASP A 156 -22.26 8.96 -9.57
CA ASP A 156 -22.12 7.51 -9.47
C ASP A 156 -23.47 6.78 -9.26
N PRO A 157 -23.83 5.80 -10.12
CA PRO A 157 -25.00 4.95 -9.95
C PRO A 157 -24.81 3.82 -8.92
N ASN A 158 -23.62 3.67 -8.32
CA ASN A 158 -23.34 2.65 -7.30
C ASN A 158 -24.03 3.02 -5.96
N PRO A 159 -24.97 2.19 -5.46
CA PRO A 159 -25.70 2.50 -4.23
C PRO A 159 -24.87 2.33 -2.95
N ASN A 160 -23.64 1.81 -3.05
CA ASN A 160 -22.76 1.58 -1.91
C ASN A 160 -21.62 2.59 -1.93
N GLU A 161 -21.55 3.41 -0.88
CA GLU A 161 -20.70 4.58 -0.65
C GLU A 161 -19.17 4.30 -0.60
N ILE A 162 -18.62 3.37 -1.39
CA ILE A 162 -17.20 3.02 -1.40
C ILE A 162 -16.56 3.59 -2.66
N ILE A 163 -15.53 4.44 -2.47
CA ILE A 163 -14.71 4.99 -3.54
C ILE A 163 -13.31 4.41 -3.42
N TYR A 164 -12.77 4.00 -4.57
CA TYR A 164 -11.38 3.65 -4.69
C TYR A 164 -10.61 4.81 -5.32
N ALA A 165 -9.39 5.05 -4.87
CA ALA A 165 -8.51 6.05 -5.46
C ALA A 165 -7.16 5.41 -5.78
N VAL A 166 -6.67 5.64 -6.99
CA VAL A 166 -5.30 5.36 -7.38
C VAL A 166 -4.57 6.68 -7.49
N THR A 167 -3.61 6.90 -6.59
CA THR A 167 -2.70 8.05 -6.65
C THR A 167 -1.35 7.62 -7.21
N GLU A 168 -0.91 8.27 -8.27
CA GLU A 168 0.33 7.92 -8.97
C GLU A 168 1.19 9.15 -9.29
N TRP A 169 2.50 8.98 -9.24
CA TRP A 169 3.45 10.02 -9.63
C TRP A 169 4.71 9.41 -10.23
N GLY A 170 5.36 10.17 -11.13
CA GLY A 170 6.63 9.76 -11.74
C GLY A 170 6.52 8.56 -12.68
N ILE A 171 5.31 8.27 -13.17
CA ILE A 171 4.96 7.18 -14.08
C ILE A 171 4.48 7.78 -15.41
#